data_AF-A0A4Y8C5A6-F1
#
_entry.id   AF-A0A4Y8C5A6-F1
#
_cell.length_a   1.000
_cell.length_b   1.000
_cell.length_c   1.000
_cell.angle_alpha   90.00
_cell.angle_beta   90.00
_cell.angle_gamma   90.00
#
_symmetry.space_group_name_H-M   'P 1'
#
loop_
_entity.id
_entity.type
_entity.pdbx_description
1 polymer ?
#
loop_
_entity_poly.entity_id
_entity_poly.type
_entity_poly.pdbx_seq_one_letter_code
_entity_poly.pdbx_strand_id
1 'polypeptide(L)' 'NKAIAKMKVALDELLISGIKTTKDFHLSMMENPDFINNNYDTNYLARH' A
#
# COMPACT_ATOMS: atom_id res chain seq x y z
N ASN A 1 4.17 10.95 -8.93
CA ASN A 1 3.75 10.24 -7.70
C ASN A 1 2.71 10.99 -6.84
N LYS A 2 1.78 11.76 -7.44
CA LYS A 2 0.74 12.48 -6.68
C LYS A 2 -0.33 11.54 -6.08
N ALA A 3 -0.70 10.48 -6.80
CA ALA A 3 -1.69 9.51 -6.34
C ALA A 3 -1.17 8.65 -5.17
N ILE A 4 0.06 8.14 -5.28
CA ILE A 4 0.70 7.34 -4.21
C ILE A 4 0.83 8.16 -2.93
N ALA A 5 1.26 9.42 -3.02
CA ALA A 5 1.35 10.32 -1.86
C ALA A 5 -0.03 10.55 -1.20
N LYS A 6 -1.08 10.77 -2.00
CA LYS A 6 -2.46 10.89 -1.48
C LYS A 6 -2.93 9.61 -0.79
N MET A 7 -2.61 8.45 -1.34
CA MET A 7 -2.98 7.15 -0.75
C MET A 7 -2.28 6.94 0.59
N LYS A 8 -0.99 7.28 0.70
CA LYS A 8 -0.27 7.21 1.98
C LYS A 8 -0.94 8.05 3.06
N VAL A 9 -1.29 9.30 2.76
CA VAL A 9 -1.99 10.19 3.71
C VAL A 9 -3.35 9.63 4.10
N ALA A 10 -4.14 9.18 3.12
CA ALA A 10 -5.46 8.59 3.38
C ALA A 10 -5.38 7.33 4.26
N LEU A 11 -4.36 6.48 4.04
CA LEU A 11 -4.12 5.30 4.87
C LEU A 11 -3.65 5.69 6.27
N ASP A 12 -2.80 6.71 6.40
CA ASP A 12 -2.33 7.19 7.71
C ASP A 12 -3.48 7.72 8.56
N GLU A 13 -4.37 8.52 7.96
CA GLU A 13 -5.57 9.08 8.59
C GLU A 13 -6.69 8.03 8.85
N LEU A 14 -6.59 6.84 8.24
CA LEU A 14 -7.57 5.77 8.44
C LEU A 14 -7.49 5.18 9.86
N LEU A 15 -8.48 5.50 10.69
CA LEU A 15 -8.65 5.00 12.05
C LEU A 15 -9.78 3.98 12.11
N ILE A 16 -9.42 2.70 12.30
CA ILE A 16 -10.34 1.59 12.52
C ILE A 16 -9.89 0.87 13.79
N SER A 17 -10.82 0.72 14.73
CA SER A 17 -10.57 0.10 16.04
C SER A 17 -11.45 -1.13 16.23
N GLY A 18 -10.99 -2.08 17.06
CA GLY A 18 -11.76 -3.27 17.44
C GLY A 18 -11.72 -4.44 16.45
N ILE A 19 -11.15 -4.23 15.25
CA ILE A 19 -10.92 -5.28 14.25
C ILE A 19 -9.56 -5.10 13.57
N LYS A 20 -9.00 -6.20 13.07
CA LYS A 20 -7.80 -6.15 12.23
C LYS A 20 -8.15 -5.64 10.84
N THR A 21 -7.21 -4.91 10.23
CA THR A 21 -7.35 -4.40 8.86
C THR A 21 -6.10 -4.72 8.05
N THR A 22 -6.16 -4.45 6.75
CA THR A 22 -5.02 -4.60 5.83
C THR A 22 -4.25 -3.28 5.64
N LYS A 23 -4.47 -2.27 6.50
CA LYS A 23 -3.83 -0.94 6.40
C LYS A 23 -2.31 -1.04 6.28
N ASP A 24 -1.69 -1.82 7.17
CA ASP A 24 -0.22 -1.93 7.23
C ASP A 24 0.37 -2.59 5.97
N PHE A 25 -0.34 -3.58 5.42
CA PHE A 25 0.03 -4.21 4.15
C PHE A 25 0.01 -3.20 3.00
N HIS A 26 -1.04 -2.38 2.89
CA HIS A 26 -1.14 -1.37 1.84
C HIS A 26 -0.13 -0.23 2.04
N LEU A 27 0.15 0.18 3.28
CA LEU A 27 1.20 1.17 3.58
C LEU A 27 2.57 0.67 3.09
N SER A 28 2.91 -0.58 3.39
CA SER A 28 4.14 -1.22 2.93
C SER A 28 4.20 -1.30 1.40
N MET A 29 3.08 -1.60 0.74
CA MET A 29 2.98 -1.59 -0.72
C MET A 29 3.23 -0.21 -1.33
N MET A 30 2.77 0.87 -0.69
CA MET A 30 3.05 2.25 -1.14
C MET A 30 4.53 2.64 -1.02
N GLU A 31 5.35 1.86 -0.32
CA GLU A 31 6.80 2.04 -0.17
C GLU A 31 7.61 1.10 -1.07
N ASN A 32 6.97 0.10 -1.66
CA ASN A 32 7.64 -0.87 -2.50
C ASN A 32 8.12 -0.20 -3.81
N PRO A 33 9.42 -0.27 -4.15
CA PRO A 33 9.97 0.31 -5.37
C PRO A 33 9.35 -0.25 -6.66
N ASP A 34 9.04 -1.54 -6.71
CA ASP A 34 8.39 -2.17 -7.87
C ASP A 34 6.98 -1.63 -8.05
N PHE A 35 6.24 -1.41 -6.97
CA PHE A 35 4.92 -0.78 -7.03
C PHE A 35 5.01 0.67 -7.50
N ILE A 36 5.95 1.45 -6.99
CA ILE A 36 6.15 2.87 -7.37
C ILE A 36 6.56 3.01 -8.84
N ASN A 37 7.40 2.09 -9.33
CA ASN A 37 7.95 2.12 -10.69
C ASN A 37 7.09 1.35 -11.71
N ASN A 38 5.89 0.88 -11.31
CA ASN A 38 4.99 0.10 -12.17
C ASN A 38 5.62 -1.20 -12.71
N ASN A 39 6.50 -1.82 -11.93
CA ASN A 39 7.23 -3.04 -12.25
C ASN A 39 6.61 -4.26 -11.54
N TYR A 40 5.35 -4.56 -11.83
CA TYR A 40 4.66 -5.69 -11.21
C TYR A 40 3.66 -6.35 -12.16
N ASP A 41 3.38 -7.63 -11.92
CA ASP A 41 2.41 -8.43 -12.67
C ASP A 41 1.32 -8.98 -11.73
N THR A 42 0.41 -9.80 -12.25
CA THR A 42 -0.66 -10.42 -11.46
C THR A 42 -0.15 -11.40 -10.41
N ASN A 43 1.11 -11.85 -10.47
CA ASN A 43 1.76 -12.73 -9.51
C ASN A 43 2.58 -11.96 -8.47
N TYR A 44 2.56 -10.62 -8.47
CA TYR A 44 3.35 -9.76 -7.59
C TYR A 44 3.32 -10.18 -6.10
N LEU A 45 2.12 -10.47 -5.58
CA LEU A 45 1.91 -10.83 -4.17
C LEU A 45 2.34 -12.25 -3.81
N ALA A 46 2.56 -13.12 -4.79
CA ALA A 46 3.03 -14.47 -4.53
C ALA A 46 4.57 -14.56 -4.43
N ARG A 47 5.27 -13.51 -4.86
CA ARG A 47 6.75 -13.45 -4.90
C ARG A 47 7.36 -12.69 -3.72
N HIS A 48 6.52 -12.06 -2.89
CA HIS A 48 6.87 -11.24 -1.73
C HIS A 48 6.11 -11.73 -0.51
#